data_AF-X1BBE7-F1
#
_entry.id   AF-X1BBE7-F1
#
_cell.length_a   1.000
_cell.length_b   1.000
_cell.length_c   1.000
_cell.angle_alpha   90.00
_cell.angle_beta   90.00
_cell.angle_gamma   90.00
#
_symmetry.space_group_name_H-M   'P 1'
#
loop_
_entity.id
_entity.type
_entity.pdbx_description
1 polymer ?
#
loop_
_entity_poly.entity_id
_entity_poly.type
_entity_poly.pdbx_seq_one_letter_code
_entity_poly.pdbx_strand_id
1 'polypeptide(L)'
;MSEKVISIQCPICSKDQIIKVPTSVFEEKKTGTIKVQIHQGICCVHEFLAFFDQEGKNRGYETFDAAIDLTNYQESRIEIFLRDILKKFGDHTLHLMLHAILLDSSVIVLHDKYVPEDNVSTKRLNIFLNKCLPKTYQKPLFKFLKDKNKRKGKIR
;
A
#
# COMPACT_ATOMS: atom_id res chain seq x y z
N MET A 1 -32.10 -15.97 -20.84
CA MET A 1 -31.02 -15.13 -21.39
C MET A 1 -29.96 -16.07 -21.93
N SER A 2 -29.55 -15.92 -23.19
CA SER A 2 -28.53 -16.77 -23.81
C SER A 2 -27.14 -16.39 -23.28
N GLU A 3 -26.37 -17.39 -22.85
CA GLU A 3 -25.00 -17.22 -22.34
C GLU A 3 -24.01 -17.83 -23.32
N LYS A 4 -22.86 -17.18 -23.49
CA LYS A 4 -21.72 -17.68 -24.27
C LYS A 4 -20.64 -18.16 -23.32
N VAL A 5 -20.15 -19.37 -23.54
CA VAL A 5 -19.07 -19.98 -22.77
C VAL A 5 -17.75 -19.58 -23.41
N ILE A 6 -16.89 -18.89 -22.66
CA ILE A 6 -15.59 -18.42 -23.15
C ILE A 6 -14.47 -18.83 -22.19
N SER A 7 -13.29 -19.09 -22.75
CA SER A 7 -12.09 -19.40 -22.00
C SER A 7 -11.28 -18.12 -21.75
N ILE A 8 -10.81 -17.96 -20.52
CA ILE A 8 -9.88 -16.90 -20.13
C ILE A 8 -8.68 -17.50 -19.41
N GLN A 9 -7.53 -16.87 -19.58
CA GLN A 9 -6.32 -17.16 -18.86
C GLN A 9 -5.87 -15.90 -18.13
N CYS A 10 -5.51 -16.03 -16.85
CA CYS A 10 -4.94 -14.92 -16.12
C CYS A 10 -3.56 -14.55 -16.71
N PRO A 11 -3.33 -13.29 -17.13
CA PRO A 11 -2.03 -12.88 -17.69
C PRO A 11 -0.90 -12.86 -16.65
N ILE A 12 -1.21 -12.92 -15.34
CA ILE A 12 -0.22 -12.81 -14.25
C ILE A 12 0.22 -14.18 -13.73
N CYS A 13 -0.72 -15.13 -13.57
CA CYS A 13 -0.42 -16.46 -13.02
C CYS A 13 -0.75 -17.63 -13.95
N SER A 14 -1.17 -17.33 -15.19
CA SER A 14 -1.49 -18.31 -16.24
C SER A 14 -2.59 -19.32 -15.88
N LYS A 15 -3.37 -19.04 -14.83
CA LYS A 15 -4.51 -19.88 -14.46
C LYS A 15 -5.63 -19.75 -15.50
N ASP A 16 -6.09 -20.88 -16.01
CA ASP A 16 -7.21 -20.95 -16.92
C ASP A 16 -8.54 -21.02 -16.16
N GLN A 17 -9.56 -20.37 -16.72
CA GLN A 17 -10.91 -20.41 -16.21
C GLN A 17 -11.91 -20.31 -17.37
N ILE A 18 -12.99 -21.07 -17.26
CA ILE A 18 -14.14 -20.94 -18.16
C ILE A 18 -15.16 -20.05 -17.46
N ILE A 19 -15.63 -19.02 -18.16
CA ILE A 19 -16.67 -18.10 -17.68
C ILE A 19 -17.85 -18.08 -18.64
N LYS A 20 -19.02 -17.76 -18.11
CA LYS A 20 -20.25 -17.56 -18.87
C LYS A 20 -20.53 -16.06 -18.95
N VAL A 21 -20.63 -15.53 -20.16
CA VAL A 21 -20.89 -14.12 -20.40
C VAL A 21 -22.19 -13.98 -21.20
N PRO A 22 -23.10 -13.06 -20.84
CA PRO A 22 -24.32 -12.84 -21.60
C PRO A 22 -24.02 -12.54 -23.07
N THR A 23 -24.76 -13.18 -23.98
CA THR A 23 -24.61 -12.98 -25.44
C THR A 23 -24.80 -11.52 -25.86
N SER A 24 -25.62 -10.76 -25.14
CA SER A 24 -25.83 -9.31 -25.37
C SER A 24 -24.53 -8.50 -25.34
N VAL A 25 -23.55 -8.89 -24.53
CA VAL A 25 -22.23 -8.23 -24.44
C VAL A 25 -21.48 -8.28 -25.79
N PHE A 26 -21.73 -9.30 -26.60
CA PHE A 26 -21.11 -9.48 -27.92
C PHE A 26 -21.92 -8.89 -29.07
N GLU A 27 -23.24 -8.80 -28.91
CA GLU A 27 -24.17 -8.33 -29.94
C GLU A 27 -24.27 -6.80 -30.00
N GLU A 28 -24.09 -6.11 -28.87
CA GLU A 28 -24.18 -4.65 -28.82
C GLU A 28 -23.09 -3.95 -29.65
N LYS A 29 -21.91 -4.58 -29.80
CA LYS A 29 -20.75 -3.97 -30.43
C LYS A 29 -20.50 -4.51 -31.84
N LYS A 30 -20.99 -3.77 -32.85
CA LYS A 30 -20.89 -4.15 -34.28
C LYS A 30 -19.47 -4.15 -34.86
N THR A 31 -18.49 -3.51 -34.22
CA THR A 31 -17.10 -3.44 -34.71
C THR A 31 -16.07 -3.40 -33.58
N GLY A 32 -14.87 -3.94 -33.84
CA GLY A 32 -13.72 -3.92 -32.92
C GLY A 32 -13.76 -4.99 -31.82
N THR A 33 -12.88 -4.82 -30.81
CA THR A 33 -12.79 -5.73 -29.66
C THR A 33 -13.72 -5.30 -28.53
N ILE A 34 -14.32 -6.29 -27.87
CA ILE A 34 -15.13 -6.14 -26.67
C ILE A 34 -14.19 -6.23 -25.46
N LYS A 35 -14.26 -5.24 -24.58
CA LYS A 35 -13.43 -5.19 -23.37
C LYS A 35 -14.28 -5.68 -22.20
N VAL A 36 -13.81 -6.69 -21.48
CA VAL A 36 -14.50 -7.22 -20.30
C VAL A 36 -13.53 -7.17 -19.12
N GLN A 37 -13.95 -6.49 -18.05
CA GLN A 37 -13.21 -6.46 -16.81
C GLN A 37 -13.47 -7.74 -16.03
N ILE A 38 -12.39 -8.47 -15.74
CA ILE A 38 -12.42 -9.68 -14.93
C ILE A 38 -12.04 -9.29 -13.51
N HIS A 39 -13.03 -9.14 -12.64
CA HIS A 39 -12.81 -8.84 -11.23
C HIS A 39 -12.15 -10.00 -10.48
N GLN A 40 -11.53 -9.66 -9.36
CA GLN A 40 -10.90 -10.62 -8.45
C GLN A 40 -11.91 -11.69 -8.01
N GLY A 41 -11.46 -12.94 -7.97
CA GLY A 41 -12.28 -14.09 -7.58
C GLY A 41 -13.00 -14.79 -8.73
N ILE A 42 -13.11 -14.19 -9.93
CA ILE A 42 -13.71 -14.86 -11.10
C ILE A 42 -12.78 -15.95 -11.64
N CYS A 43 -11.50 -15.61 -11.85
CA CYS A 43 -10.47 -16.56 -12.30
C CYS A 43 -9.47 -16.89 -11.18
N CYS A 44 -8.90 -15.84 -10.59
CA CYS A 44 -7.96 -15.90 -9.48
C CYS A 44 -8.01 -14.59 -8.67
N VAL A 45 -7.04 -14.36 -7.81
CA VAL A 45 -6.94 -13.13 -6.99
C VAL A 45 -6.59 -11.88 -7.81
N HIS A 46 -6.20 -12.02 -9.07
CA HIS A 46 -5.83 -10.91 -9.92
C HIS A 46 -7.03 -10.34 -10.68
N GLU A 47 -7.02 -9.03 -10.86
CA GLU A 47 -7.96 -8.29 -11.69
C GLU A 47 -7.27 -7.84 -12.98
N PHE A 48 -7.95 -8.00 -14.10
CA PHE A 48 -7.41 -7.69 -15.42
C PHE A 48 -8.52 -7.43 -16.43
N LEU A 49 -8.19 -6.80 -17.55
CA LEU A 49 -9.07 -6.61 -18.68
C LEU A 49 -8.80 -7.70 -19.72
N ALA A 50 -9.85 -8.35 -20.22
CA ALA A 50 -9.78 -9.30 -21.31
C ALA A 50 -10.41 -8.70 -22.57
N PHE A 51 -9.77 -8.92 -23.72
CA PHE A 51 -10.27 -8.48 -25.01
C PHE A 51 -10.85 -9.67 -25.77
N PHE A 52 -12.07 -9.55 -26.24
CA PHE A 52 -12.72 -10.57 -27.07
C PHE A 52 -13.12 -10.00 -28.42
N ASP A 53 -13.18 -10.84 -29.44
CA ASP A 53 -13.94 -10.52 -30.65
C ASP A 53 -15.43 -10.87 -30.48
N GLN A 54 -16.22 -10.59 -31.51
CA GLN A 54 -17.66 -10.89 -31.54
C GLN A 54 -17.95 -12.40 -31.45
N GLU A 55 -17.01 -13.22 -31.91
CA GLU A 55 -17.09 -14.67 -31.81
C GLU A 55 -16.75 -15.17 -30.38
N GLY A 56 -16.36 -14.28 -29.47
CA GLY A 56 -16.00 -14.63 -28.09
C GLY A 56 -14.60 -15.20 -27.95
N LYS A 57 -13.77 -15.10 -28.99
CA LYS A 57 -12.38 -15.53 -28.95
C LYS A 57 -11.53 -14.44 -28.30
N ASN A 58 -10.71 -14.84 -27.34
CA ASN A 58 -9.80 -13.94 -26.65
C ASN A 58 -8.70 -13.42 -27.62
N ARG A 59 -8.46 -12.12 -27.61
CA ARG A 59 -7.49 -11.39 -28.44
C ARG A 59 -6.35 -10.77 -27.65
N GLY A 60 -6.39 -10.84 -26.31
CA GLY A 60 -5.35 -10.32 -25.45
C GLY A 60 -5.87 -9.97 -24.06
N TYR A 61 -4.94 -9.49 -23.24
CA TYR A 61 -5.18 -9.06 -21.87
C TYR A 61 -4.46 -7.75 -21.58
N GLU A 62 -4.97 -6.98 -20.62
CA GLU A 62 -4.34 -5.77 -20.09
C GLU A 62 -4.45 -5.79 -18.56
N THR A 63 -3.34 -5.50 -17.88
CA THR A 63 -3.27 -5.41 -16.42
C THR A 63 -3.30 -3.96 -15.98
N PHE A 64 -3.79 -3.70 -14.78
CA PHE A 64 -3.78 -2.36 -14.19
C PHE A 64 -2.48 -2.12 -13.42
N ASP A 65 -1.76 -1.04 -13.74
CA ASP A 65 -0.57 -0.65 -12.97
C ASP A 65 -0.93 -0.10 -11.58
N ALA A 66 -2.06 0.62 -11.50
CA ALA A 66 -2.62 1.13 -10.25
C ALA A 66 -4.13 1.36 -10.40
N ALA A 67 -4.89 1.01 -9.36
CA ALA A 67 -6.27 1.43 -9.19
C ALA A 67 -6.31 2.50 -8.09
N ILE A 68 -6.63 3.74 -8.45
CA ILE A 68 -6.64 4.88 -7.53
C ILE A 68 -8.09 5.34 -7.33
N ASP A 69 -8.56 5.30 -6.10
CA ASP A 69 -9.81 5.95 -5.71
C ASP A 69 -9.56 7.46 -5.51
N LEU A 70 -9.98 8.26 -6.48
CA LEU A 70 -9.82 9.72 -6.47
C LEU A 70 -10.87 10.43 -5.59
N THR A 71 -11.87 9.72 -5.08
CA THR A 71 -12.91 10.35 -4.24
C THR A 71 -12.43 10.68 -2.83
N ASN A 72 -11.38 9.99 -2.35
CA ASN A 72 -10.81 10.16 -1.01
C ASN A 72 -9.27 10.32 -1.05
N TYR A 73 -8.76 11.06 -2.05
CA TYR A 73 -7.33 11.33 -2.16
C TYR A 73 -6.96 12.68 -1.51
N GLN A 74 -5.93 12.67 -0.67
CA GLN A 74 -5.29 13.87 -0.14
C GLN A 74 -3.81 13.86 -0.50
N GLU A 75 -3.40 14.67 -1.49
CA GLU A 75 -1.98 14.89 -1.75
C GLU A 75 -1.35 15.58 -0.54
N SER A 76 -0.46 14.90 0.17
CA SER A 76 0.29 15.49 1.26
C SER A 76 1.78 15.38 0.96
N ARG A 77 2.35 16.48 0.44
CA ARG A 77 3.80 16.65 0.40
C ARG A 77 4.25 17.11 1.77
N ILE A 78 4.87 16.21 2.52
CA ILE A 78 5.47 16.55 3.81
C ILE A 78 6.83 17.22 3.54
N GLU A 79 6.82 18.55 3.43
CA GLU A 79 8.03 19.35 3.52
C GLU A 79 8.47 19.43 4.98
N ILE A 80 9.72 19.05 5.25
CA ILE A 80 10.28 19.00 6.60
C ILE A 80 11.52 19.88 6.62
N PHE A 81 11.47 20.99 7.36
CA PHE A 81 12.62 21.86 7.57
C PHE A 81 13.37 21.47 8.84
N LEU A 82 14.70 21.50 8.80
CA LEU A 82 15.55 21.24 9.96
C LEU A 82 15.21 22.17 11.14
N ARG A 83 14.85 23.44 10.86
CA ARG A 83 14.46 24.40 11.91
C ARG A 83 13.26 23.93 12.73
N ASP A 84 12.30 23.27 12.09
CA ASP A 84 11.07 22.83 12.75
C ASP A 84 11.33 21.63 13.65
N ILE A 85 12.26 20.77 13.24
CA ILE A 85 12.75 19.66 14.07
C ILE A 85 13.54 20.20 15.26
N LEU A 86 14.48 21.11 15.03
CA LEU A 86 15.29 21.72 16.09
C LEU A 86 14.41 22.44 17.11
N LYS A 87 13.41 23.22 16.66
CA LYS A 87 12.46 23.90 17.54
C LYS A 87 11.66 22.92 18.39
N LYS A 88 11.36 21.73 17.85
CA LYS A 88 10.51 20.74 18.50
C LYS A 88 11.26 19.83 19.48
N PHE A 89 12.44 19.35 19.07
CA PHE A 89 13.19 18.34 19.81
C PHE A 89 14.40 18.91 20.54
N GLY A 90 14.86 20.10 20.17
CA GLY A 90 16.12 20.67 20.63
C GLY A 90 17.32 20.11 19.87
N ASP A 91 18.36 20.92 19.80
CA ASP A 91 19.66 20.59 19.22
C ASP A 91 20.35 19.44 19.96
N HIS A 92 20.37 19.49 21.29
CA HIS A 92 21.02 18.47 22.12
C HIS A 92 20.41 17.07 21.90
N THR A 93 19.08 16.99 21.79
CA THR A 93 18.37 15.73 21.55
C THR A 93 18.75 15.14 20.19
N LEU A 94 18.78 15.96 19.13
CA LEU A 94 19.19 15.50 17.80
C LEU A 94 20.65 15.04 17.79
N HIS A 95 21.52 15.75 18.51
CA HIS A 95 22.91 15.34 18.67
C HIS A 95 23.04 13.96 19.32
N LEU A 96 22.32 13.71 20.42
CA LEU A 96 22.30 12.39 21.08
C LEU A 96 21.74 11.29 20.18
N MET A 97 20.71 11.60 19.38
CA MET A 97 20.14 10.65 18.42
C MET A 97 21.14 10.31 17.31
N LEU A 98 21.83 11.29 16.76
CA LEU A 98 22.89 11.05 15.75
C LEU A 98 24.03 10.21 16.34
N HIS A 99 24.46 10.51 17.56
CA HIS A 99 25.43 9.69 18.27
C HIS A 99 24.97 8.24 18.44
N ALA A 100 23.72 8.02 18.88
CA ALA A 100 23.17 6.68 19.01
C ALA A 100 23.14 5.93 17.68
N ILE A 101 22.79 6.59 16.56
CA ILE A 101 22.81 5.97 15.22
C ILE A 101 24.22 5.54 14.82
N LEU A 102 25.20 6.43 15.00
CA LEU A 102 26.59 6.17 14.62
C LEU A 102 27.21 5.03 15.43
N LEU A 103 26.76 4.86 16.67
CA LEU A 103 27.20 3.81 17.60
C LEU A 103 26.31 2.54 17.57
N ASP A 104 25.38 2.43 16.61
CA ASP A 104 24.39 1.34 16.50
C ASP A 104 23.64 1.05 17.82
N SER A 105 23.37 2.11 18.58
CA SER A 105 22.70 2.07 19.88
C SER A 105 21.20 2.29 19.75
N SER A 106 20.42 1.69 20.65
CA SER A 106 18.96 1.84 20.64
C SER A 106 18.51 3.19 21.22
N VAL A 107 17.64 3.91 20.50
CA VAL A 107 16.97 5.12 21.01
C VAL A 107 15.59 4.73 21.57
N ILE A 108 15.35 5.06 22.83
CA ILE A 108 14.05 4.87 23.49
C ILE A 108 13.37 6.23 23.63
N VAL A 109 12.17 6.37 23.07
CA VAL A 109 11.34 7.58 23.20
C VAL A 109 10.20 7.31 24.16
N LEU A 110 10.20 8.01 25.28
CA LEU A 110 9.09 8.02 26.22
C LEU A 110 8.05 9.01 25.72
N HIS A 111 6.79 8.57 25.66
CA HIS A 111 5.65 9.39 25.30
C HIS A 111 4.57 9.21 26.36
N ASP A 112 3.73 10.24 26.53
CA ASP A 112 2.56 10.14 27.40
C ASP A 112 1.56 9.12 26.79
N LYS A 113 0.83 8.43 27.67
CA LYS A 113 -0.14 7.38 27.33
C LYS A 113 -1.26 7.87 26.39
N TYR A 114 -1.51 9.17 26.38
CA TYR A 114 -2.55 9.82 25.57
C TYR A 114 -2.06 10.27 24.19
N VAL A 115 -0.76 10.17 23.92
CA VAL A 115 -0.19 10.49 22.61
C VAL A 115 -0.26 9.23 21.74
N PRO A 116 -0.92 9.26 20.57
CA PRO A 116 -1.01 8.09 19.71
C PRO A 116 0.40 7.57 19.35
N GLU A 117 0.57 6.24 19.32
CA GLU A 117 1.82 5.57 18.90
C GLU A 117 2.34 6.16 17.58
N ASP A 118 1.41 6.60 16.73
CA ASP A 118 1.68 7.21 15.45
C ASP A 118 1.84 8.74 15.50
N ASN A 119 2.55 9.25 16.50
CA ASN A 119 2.76 10.69 16.62
C ASN A 119 3.49 11.19 15.36
N VAL A 120 2.82 12.08 14.62
CA VAL A 120 3.30 12.75 13.42
C VAL A 120 4.75 13.24 13.56
N SER A 121 5.17 13.57 14.79
CA SER A 121 6.51 14.02 15.16
C SER A 121 7.61 12.96 15.00
N THR A 122 7.39 11.72 15.47
CA THR A 122 8.40 10.64 15.39
C THR A 122 8.50 10.11 13.96
N LYS A 123 7.37 10.06 13.24
CA LYS A 123 7.35 9.80 11.80
C LYS A 123 8.13 10.85 11.00
N ARG A 124 7.87 12.14 11.23
CA ARG A 124 8.60 13.24 10.56
C ARG A 124 10.10 13.17 10.84
N LEU A 125 10.48 12.83 12.08
CA LEU A 125 11.88 12.69 12.46
C LEU A 125 12.55 11.49 11.78
N ASN A 126 11.88 10.33 11.72
CA ASN A 126 12.36 9.18 10.95
C ASN A 126 12.54 9.51 9.46
N ILE A 127 11.56 10.20 8.85
CA ILE A 127 11.65 10.61 7.44
C ILE A 127 12.85 11.54 7.23
N PHE A 128 13.02 12.53 8.10
CA PHE A 128 14.12 13.48 8.02
C PHE A 128 15.48 12.77 8.13
N LEU A 129 15.68 11.96 9.16
CA LEU A 129 16.96 11.27 9.38
C LEU A 129 17.26 10.29 8.25
N ASN A 130 16.27 9.56 7.73
CA ASN A 130 16.47 8.69 6.56
C ASN A 130 16.84 9.45 5.29
N LYS A 131 16.34 10.69 5.11
CA LYS A 131 16.72 11.54 3.96
C LYS A 131 18.13 12.10 4.10
N CYS A 132 18.56 12.45 5.32
CA CYS A 132 19.85 13.08 5.56
C CYS A 132 21.01 12.10 5.70
N LEU A 133 20.75 10.86 6.13
CA LEU A 133 21.79 9.89 6.44
C LEU A 133 22.16 9.00 5.25
N PRO A 134 23.43 8.58 5.13
CA PRO A 134 23.85 7.55 4.16
C PRO A 134 23.08 6.24 4.35
N LYS A 135 22.91 5.48 3.27
CA LYS A 135 22.13 4.22 3.24
C LYS A 135 22.51 3.23 4.37
N THR A 136 23.78 3.19 4.76
CA THR A 136 24.30 2.35 5.84
C THR A 136 23.68 2.63 7.21
N TYR A 137 23.18 3.85 7.43
CA TYR A 137 22.61 4.30 8.71
C TYR A 137 21.09 4.48 8.65
N GLN A 138 20.45 4.19 7.51
CA GLN A 138 19.00 4.26 7.34
C GLN A 138 18.34 3.05 8.00
N LYS A 139 18.12 3.13 9.31
CA LYS A 139 17.39 2.14 10.10
C LYS A 139 16.24 2.81 10.85
N PRO A 140 15.10 2.11 11.10
CA PRO A 140 14.04 2.66 11.94
C PRO A 140 14.57 2.86 13.36
N LEU A 141 14.66 4.12 13.76
CA LEU A 141 15.27 4.55 15.03
C LEU A 141 14.42 4.27 16.25
N PHE A 142 13.10 4.32 16.08
CA PHE A 142 12.15 4.16 17.16
C PHE A 142 11.58 2.75 17.17
N LYS A 143 11.89 2.00 18.23
CA LYS A 143 11.13 0.79 18.59
C LYS A 143 10.13 1.18 19.68
N PHE A 144 8.83 1.07 19.38
CA PHE A 144 7.80 1.25 20.40
C PHE A 144 7.89 0.09 21.39
N LEU A 145 8.24 0.40 22.64
CA LEU A 145 8.11 -0.55 23.73
C LEU A 145 6.63 -0.61 24.11
N LYS A 146 5.93 -1.63 23.61
CA LYS A 146 4.58 -1.95 24.10
C LYS A 146 4.70 -2.37 25.56
N ASP A 147 4.04 -1.62 26.43
CA ASP A 147 3.98 -1.91 27.85
C ASP A 147 3.39 -3.31 28.07
N LYS A 148 4.21 -4.25 28.56
CA LYS A 148 3.81 -5.66 28.77
C LYS A 148 2.97 -5.84 30.04
N ASN A 149 2.57 -4.78 30.73
CA ASN A 149 1.83 -4.86 31.99
C ASN A 149 0.29 -4.89 31.84
N LYS A 150 -0.22 -5.74 30.94
CA LYS A 150 -1.62 -6.23 30.99
C LYS A 150 -1.68 -7.65 31.56
N ARG A 151 -1.17 -7.88 32.78
CA ARG A 151 -1.47 -9.09 33.57
C ARG A 151 -1.50 -8.79 35.06
N LYS A 152 -2.71 -8.50 35.56
CA LYS A 152 -3.39 -9.15 36.70
C LYS A 152 -4.33 -8.15 37.37
N GLY A 153 -5.60 -8.26 37.00
CA GLY A 153 -6.72 -7.61 37.67
C GLY A 153 -7.99 -8.36 37.28
N LYS A 154 -8.02 -9.67 37.54
CA LYS A 154 -9.28 -10.43 37.52
C LYS A 154 -9.96 -10.15 38.85
N ILE A 155 -11.01 -9.35 38.75
CA ILE A 155 -12.04 -9.15 39.76
C ILE A 155 -12.53 -10.53 40.24
N ARG A 156 -12.50 -10.73 41.55
CA ARG A 156 -13.39 -11.62 42.29
C ARG A 156 -13.99 -10.80 43.41
#